data_AF-A0A950WHQ5-F1
#
_entry.id   AF-A0A950WHQ5-F1
#
_cell.length_a   1.000
_cell.length_b   1.000
_cell.length_c   1.000
_cell.angle_alpha   90.00
_cell.angle_beta   90.00
_cell.angle_gamma   90.00
#
_symmetry.space_group_name_H-M   'P 1'
#
loop_
_entity.id
_entity.type
_entity.pdbx_description
1 polymer ?
#
loop_
_entity_poly.entity_id
_entity_poly.type
_entity_poly.pdbx_seq_one_letter_code
_entity_poly.pdbx_strand_id
1 'polypeptide(L)' 'MRLRRSELSTPASNERMIERAAASNADLVFLDLEDSVSPGEKVEARKK' A
#
# COMPACT_ATOMS: atom_id res chain seq x y z
N MET A 1 22.25 3.32 -5.94
CA MET A 1 21.31 2.19 -5.68
C MET A 1 20.62 2.45 -4.35
N ARG A 2 19.28 2.48 -4.28
CA ARG A 2 18.56 2.61 -3.00
C ARG A 2 18.44 1.22 -2.37
N LEU A 3 18.80 1.09 -1.11
CA LEU A 3 18.70 -0.18 -0.37
C LEU A 3 17.22 -0.60 -0.25
N ARG A 4 16.90 -1.86 -0.57
CA ARG A 4 15.55 -2.45 -0.53
C ARG A 4 15.61 -3.86 0.07
N ARG A 5 15.84 -3.94 1.39
CA ARG A 5 15.88 -5.21 2.13
C ARG A 5 14.48 -5.72 2.47
N SER A 6 13.51 -4.82 2.53
CA SER A 6 12.11 -5.11 2.84
C SER A 6 11.18 -4.31 1.95
N GLU A 7 10.15 -4.99 1.45
CA GLU A 7 9.05 -4.42 0.69
C GLU A 7 7.74 -4.81 1.37
N LEU A 8 6.97 -3.80 1.79
CA LEU A 8 5.68 -3.98 2.45
C LEU A 8 4.56 -3.67 1.46
N SER A 9 3.79 -4.71 1.09
CA SER A 9 2.54 -4.55 0.35
C SER A 9 1.39 -4.21 1.32
N THR A 10 0.57 -3.22 0.97
CA THR A 10 -0.62 -2.83 1.73
C THR A 10 -1.75 -2.41 0.79
N PRO A 11 -3.02 -2.79 1.06
CA PRO A 11 -4.14 -2.42 0.20
C PRO A 11 -4.37 -0.91 0.17
N ALA A 12 -4.46 -0.35 -1.04
CA ALA A 12 -4.75 1.07 -1.24
C ALA A 12 -6.18 1.47 -0.84
N SER A 13 -7.09 0.52 -0.59
CA SER A 13 -8.45 0.84 -0.11
C SER A 13 -8.51 1.17 1.38
N ASN A 14 -7.50 0.81 2.19
CA ASN A 14 -7.54 0.94 3.65
C ASN A 14 -6.58 2.02 4.19
N GLU A 15 -7.11 3.22 4.44
CA GLU A 15 -6.35 4.38 4.93
C GLU A 15 -5.54 4.11 6.20
N ARG A 16 -6.14 3.40 7.18
CA ARG A 16 -5.45 3.06 8.43
C ARG A 16 -4.23 2.17 8.18
N MET A 17 -4.30 1.27 7.19
CA MET A 17 -3.16 0.43 6.83
C MET A 17 -2.10 1.21 6.04
N ILE A 18 -2.51 2.15 5.18
CA ILE A 18 -1.59 3.07 4.48
C ILE A 18 -0.80 3.91 5.49
N GLU A 19 -1.47 4.55 6.45
CA GLU A 19 -0.82 5.34 7.50
C GLU A 19 0.21 4.53 8.29
N ARG A 20 -0.14 3.29 8.65
CA ARG A 20 0.78 2.38 9.36
C ARG A 20 1.94 1.92 8.50
N ALA A 21 1.71 1.66 7.21
CA ALA A 21 2.77 1.28 6.29
C ALA A 21 3.76 2.44 6.09
N ALA A 22 3.26 3.67 5.94
CA ALA A 22 4.08 4.88 5.84
C ALA A 22 4.93 5.13 7.11
N ALA A 23 4.42 4.78 8.29
CA ALA A 23 5.15 4.87 9.56
C ALA A 23 6.04 3.65 9.86
N SER A 24 6.12 2.66 8.97
CA SER A 24 6.89 1.42 9.20
C SER A 24 8.38 1.59 8.91
N ASN A 25 9.18 0.60 9.32
CA ASN A 25 10.61 0.51 9.00
C ASN A 25 10.89 -0.17 7.64
N ALA A 26 9.88 -0.32 6.76
CA ALA A 26 10.08 -0.93 5.45
C ALA A 26 10.92 -0.02 4.55
N ASP A 27 11.86 -0.61 3.80
CA ASP A 27 12.68 0.17 2.86
C ASP A 27 11.85 0.66 1.65
N LEU A 28 10.78 -0.08 1.31
CA LEU A 28 9.78 0.24 0.28
C LEU A 28 8.37 -0.13 0.76
N VAL A 29 7.39 0.71 0.46
CA VAL A 29 5.97 0.41 0.61
C VAL A 29 5.33 0.38 -0.78
N PHE A 30 4.57 -0.67 -1.06
CA PHE A 30 3.77 -0.85 -2.27
C PHE A 30 2.29 -0.71 -1.89
N LEU A 31 1.63 0.31 -2.42
CA LEU A 31 0.18 0.47 -2.31
C LEU A 31 -0.48 -0.34 -3.43
N ASP A 32 -1.13 -1.42 -3.04
CA ASP A 32 -1.70 -2.38 -3.96
C ASP A 32 -3.11 -1.95 -4.40
N LEU A 33 -3.33 -1.95 -5.71
CA LEU A 33 -4.61 -1.65 -6.38
C LEU A 33 -5.18 -2.90 -7.07
N GLU A 34 -4.50 -4.04 -6.97
CA GLU A 34 -4.81 -5.29 -7.63
C GLU A 34 -5.46 -6.28 -6.67
N ASP A 35 -4.67 -7.21 -6.11
CA ASP A 35 -5.17 -8.43 -5.49
C ASP A 35 -5.78 -8.19 -4.10
N SER A 36 -5.30 -7.17 -3.39
CA SER A 36 -5.80 -6.82 -2.05
C SER A 36 -6.96 -5.82 -2.07
N VAL A 37 -7.42 -5.37 -3.25
CA VAL A 37 -8.52 -4.41 -3.39
C VAL A 37 -9.72 -5.04 -4.08
N SER A 38 -10.87 -5.00 -3.41
CA SER A 38 -12.11 -5.53 -3.99
C SER A 38 -12.49 -4.77 -5.27
N PRO A 39 -13.17 -5.43 -6.25
CA PRO A 39 -13.51 -4.78 -7.52
C PRO A 39 -14.27 -3.45 -7.38
N GLY A 40 -15.18 -3.36 -6.39
CA GLY A 40 -15.99 -2.16 -6.13
C GLY A 40 -15.20 -0.99 -5.53
N GLU A 41 -14.04 -1.26 -4.92
CA GLU A 41 -13.23 -0.24 -4.27
C GLU A 41 -12.10 0.30 -5.15
N LYS A 42 -11.81 -0.33 -6.31
CA LYS A 42 -10.67 0.04 -7.17
C LYS A 42 -10.68 1.49 -7.64
N VAL A 43 -11.85 2.09 -7.86
CA VAL A 43 -11.94 3.50 -8.30
C VAL A 43 -11.60 4.45 -7.16
N GLU A 44 -12.18 4.24 -5.98
CA GLU A 44 -11.91 5.09 -4.82
C GLU A 44 -10.50 4.89 -4.27
N ALA A 45 -9.97 3.66 -4.29
CA ALA A 45 -8.61 3.37 -3.87
C ALA A 45 -7.54 4.14 -4.67
N ARG A 46 -7.78 4.46 -5.95
CA ARG A 46 -6.85 5.27 -6.79
C ARG A 46 -6.81 6.75 -6.44
N LYS A 47 -7.80 7.27 -5.70
CA LYS A 47 -7.88 8.69 -5.34
C LYS A 47 -7.14 9.03 -4.04
N LYS A 48 -6.68 8.00 -3.31
CA LYS A 48 -5.95 8.10 -2.06
C LYS A 48 -4.45 8.19 -2.35
#